data_AF-A0A974VU13-F1
#
_entry.id   AF-A0A974VU13-F1
#
_cell.length_a   1.000
_cell.length_b   1.000
_cell.length_c   1.000
_cell.angle_alpha   90.00
_cell.angle_beta   90.00
_cell.angle_gamma   90.00
#
_symmetry.space_group_name_H-M   'P 1'
#
loop_
_entity.id
_entity.type
_entity.pdbx_description
1 polymer ?
#
loop_
_entity_poly.entity_id
_entity_poly.type
_entity_poly.pdbx_seq_one_letter_code
_entity_poly.pdbx_strand_id
1 'polypeptide(L)'
;MKRLALFGLLALQTFLLSACDPLLTIQGSFWPPWIVCIVSGMVLTTAMSLVFTTIRIDPYLGHPVIVYTCLWALLTFSTWLIGYAQ
;
A
#
# COMPACT_ATOMS: atom_id res chain seq x y z
N MET A 1 40.63 -21.27 -17.15
CA MET A 1 40.25 -19.88 -17.51
C MET A 1 38.82 -19.75 -18.04
N LYS A 2 38.39 -20.50 -19.08
CA LYS A 2 37.01 -20.42 -19.64
C LYS A 2 35.87 -20.70 -18.63
N ARG A 3 36.08 -21.61 -17.68
CA ARG A 3 35.06 -21.97 -16.66
C ARG A 3 34.79 -20.86 -15.65
N LEU A 4 35.83 -20.14 -15.19
CA LEU A 4 35.66 -19.00 -14.28
C LEU A 4 34.93 -17.82 -14.95
N ALA A 5 35.22 -17.55 -16.24
CA ALA A 5 34.51 -16.52 -16.99
C ALA A 5 33.02 -16.87 -17.18
N LEU A 6 32.70 -18.16 -17.37
CA LEU A 6 31.33 -18.66 -17.46
C LEU A 6 30.57 -18.47 -16.14
N PHE A 7 31.19 -18.79 -15.00
CA PHE A 7 30.61 -18.55 -13.68
C PHE A 7 30.39 -17.06 -13.40
N GLY A 8 31.33 -16.20 -13.80
CA GLY A 8 31.18 -14.74 -13.70
C GLY A 8 30.03 -14.21 -14.56
N LEU A 9 29.87 -14.75 -15.78
CA LEU A 9 28.79 -14.35 -16.69
C LEU A 9 27.40 -14.81 -16.19
N LEU A 10 27.33 -16.01 -15.62
CA LEU A 10 26.13 -16.56 -14.98
C LEU A 10 25.72 -15.76 -13.75
N ALA A 11 26.67 -15.41 -12.89
CA ALA A 11 26.42 -14.58 -11.70
C ALA A 11 25.92 -13.18 -12.06
N LEU A 12 26.52 -12.56 -13.10
CA LEU A 12 26.08 -11.27 -13.62
C LEU A 12 24.68 -11.33 -14.23
N GLN A 13 24.35 -12.41 -14.95
CA GLN A 13 22.99 -12.62 -15.48
C GLN A 13 21.96 -12.78 -14.36
N THR A 14 22.24 -13.58 -13.34
CA THR A 14 21.31 -13.73 -12.20
C THR A 14 21.12 -12.42 -11.44
N PHE A 15 22.15 -11.59 -11.33
CA PHE A 15 22.07 -10.28 -10.69
C PHE A 15 21.23 -9.29 -11.51
N LEU A 16 21.40 -9.27 -12.83
CA LEU A 16 20.61 -8.43 -13.73
C LEU A 16 19.14 -8.88 -13.81
N LEU A 17 18.85 -10.18 -13.71
CA LEU A 17 17.47 -10.70 -13.72
C LEU A 17 16.73 -10.46 -12.39
N SER A 18 17.44 -10.36 -11.26
CA SER A 18 16.86 -10.00 -9.95
C SER A 18 16.28 -8.58 -9.90
N ALA A 19 16.62 -7.73 -10.87
CA ALA A 19 16.06 -6.38 -10.99
C ALA A 19 14.78 -6.33 -11.84
N CYS A 20 14.31 -7.46 -12.40
CA CYS A 20 13.12 -7.50 -13.26
C CYS A 20 11.80 -7.52 -12.46
N ASP A 21 11.86 -7.72 -11.15
CA ASP A 21 10.79 -7.47 -10.20
C ASP A 21 11.32 -6.65 -9.01
N PRO A 22 11.57 -5.33 -9.19
CA PRO A 22 11.93 -4.47 -8.08
C PRO A 22 10.68 -4.13 -7.23
N LEU A 23 9.77 -5.10 -7.09
CA LEU A 23 8.66 -5.08 -6.15
C LEU A 23 9.23 -5.51 -4.80
N LEU A 24 9.87 -4.55 -4.11
CA LEU A 24 10.10 -4.66 -2.67
C LEU A 24 8.73 -4.82 -2.00
N THR A 25 8.32 -6.08 -1.87
CA THR A 25 7.02 -6.44 -1.30
C THR A 25 7.16 -6.30 0.20
N ILE A 26 6.78 -5.14 0.72
CA ILE A 26 6.71 -4.88 2.15
C ILE A 26 5.51 -5.65 2.70
N GLN A 27 5.75 -6.85 3.26
CA GLN A 27 4.84 -7.60 4.16
C GLN A 27 3.34 -7.51 3.82
N GLY A 28 2.93 -7.85 2.59
CA GLY A 28 1.51 -7.75 2.20
C GLY A 28 1.18 -6.60 1.25
N SER A 29 2.08 -5.64 1.05
CA SER A 29 2.00 -4.58 0.04
C SER A 29 2.39 -5.12 -1.35
N PHE A 30 1.88 -6.29 -1.70
CA PHE A 30 1.97 -6.82 -3.05
C PHE A 30 0.78 -6.34 -3.88
N TRP A 31 0.99 -6.36 -5.18
CA TRP A 31 -0.09 -6.31 -6.15
C TRP A 31 -0.78 -7.69 -6.16
N PRO A 32 -2.11 -7.86 -6.04
CA PRO A 32 -3.21 -6.87 -5.97
C PRO A 32 -3.75 -6.36 -4.59
N PRO A 33 -3.49 -6.97 -3.42
CA PRO A 33 -4.15 -6.59 -2.16
C PRO A 33 -4.12 -5.12 -1.77
N TRP A 34 -3.02 -4.44 -2.06
CA TRP A 34 -2.89 -3.03 -1.69
C TRP A 34 -3.95 -2.15 -2.37
N ILE A 35 -4.36 -2.49 -3.60
CA ILE A 35 -5.49 -1.84 -4.28
C ILE A 35 -6.81 -2.12 -3.55
N VAL A 36 -7.01 -3.35 -3.08
CA VAL A 36 -8.20 -3.71 -2.28
C VAL A 36 -8.23 -2.92 -0.97
N CYS A 37 -7.09 -2.74 -0.30
CA CYS A 37 -6.97 -1.91 0.90
C CYS A 37 -7.29 -0.43 0.62
N ILE A 38 -6.74 0.14 -0.47
CA ILE A 38 -7.00 1.53 -0.87
C ILE A 38 -8.49 1.76 -1.16
N VAL A 39 -9.09 0.88 -1.94
CA VAL A 39 -10.50 0.99 -2.34
C VAL A 39 -11.41 0.78 -1.13
N SER A 40 -11.15 -0.23 -0.29
CA SER A 40 -11.91 -0.42 0.95
C SER A 40 -11.76 0.76 1.90
N GLY A 41 -10.55 1.29 2.09
CA GLY A 41 -10.30 2.51 2.85
C GLY A 41 -11.11 3.70 2.31
N MET A 42 -11.24 3.85 1.00
CA MET A 42 -12.05 4.90 0.36
C MET A 42 -13.54 4.74 0.66
N VAL A 43 -14.07 3.52 0.54
CA VAL A 43 -15.48 3.21 0.86
C VAL A 43 -15.77 3.46 2.34
N LEU A 44 -14.89 3.03 3.25
CA LEU A 44 -15.07 3.28 4.68
C LEU A 44 -14.96 4.78 5.02
N THR A 45 -14.06 5.51 4.35
CA THR A 45 -13.90 6.97 4.57
C THR A 45 -15.16 7.70 4.17
N THR A 46 -15.71 7.41 2.99
CA THR A 46 -16.96 8.04 2.54
C THR A 46 -18.14 7.71 3.48
N ALA A 47 -18.23 6.47 3.97
CA ALA A 47 -19.22 6.10 4.98
C ALA A 47 -19.04 6.90 6.29
N MET A 48 -17.80 7.06 6.77
CA MET A 48 -17.50 7.87 7.97
C MET A 48 -17.79 9.37 7.73
N SER A 49 -17.49 9.91 6.56
CA SER A 49 -17.83 11.30 6.20
C SER A 49 -19.34 11.52 6.28
N LEU A 50 -20.15 10.59 5.78
CA LEU A 50 -21.61 10.68 5.92
C LEU A 50 -22.04 10.68 7.39
N VAL A 51 -21.42 9.86 8.24
CA VAL A 51 -21.67 9.83 9.68
C VAL A 51 -21.29 11.16 10.35
N PHE A 52 -20.19 11.79 9.95
CA PHE A 52 -19.82 13.11 10.50
C PHE A 52 -20.82 14.19 10.08
N THR A 53 -21.27 14.16 8.83
CA THR A 53 -22.32 15.06 8.33
C THR A 53 -23.66 14.89 9.02
N THR A 54 -24.04 13.67 9.37
CA THR A 54 -25.29 13.42 10.12
C THR A 54 -25.18 13.90 11.57
N ILE A 55 -24.01 13.77 12.20
CA ILE A 55 -23.77 14.21 13.59
C ILE A 55 -23.41 15.72 13.66
N ARG A 56 -23.31 16.41 12.51
CA ARG A 56 -23.00 17.85 12.40
C ARG A 56 -21.65 18.23 13.02
N ILE A 57 -20.69 17.33 12.93
CA ILE A 57 -19.35 17.54 13.50
C ILE A 57 -18.43 18.28 12.51
N ASP A 58 -18.75 18.28 11.21
CA ASP A 58 -17.96 18.91 10.14
C ASP A 58 -17.42 20.32 10.45
N PRO A 59 -18.18 21.26 11.04
CA PRO A 59 -17.65 22.60 11.36
C PRO A 59 -16.54 22.59 12.42
N TYR A 60 -16.41 21.53 13.21
CA TYR A 60 -15.35 21.37 14.21
C TYR A 60 -14.13 20.61 13.68
N LEU A 61 -14.26 19.89 12.56
CA LEU A 61 -13.17 19.10 11.97
C LEU A 61 -12.34 19.95 10.98
N GLY A 62 -11.58 20.92 11.51
CA GLY A 62 -10.44 21.57 10.85
C GLY A 62 -10.52 21.75 9.31
N HIS A 63 -9.42 21.45 8.61
CA HIS A 63 -9.39 21.50 7.14
C HIS A 63 -9.82 20.14 6.56
N PRO A 64 -10.91 20.07 5.78
CA PRO A 64 -11.53 18.80 5.39
C PRO A 64 -10.60 17.90 4.58
N VAL A 65 -9.78 18.49 3.68
CA VAL A 65 -8.81 17.72 2.88
C VAL A 65 -7.84 16.94 3.77
N ILE A 66 -7.32 17.56 4.83
CA ILE A 66 -6.32 16.91 5.71
C ILE A 66 -7.01 15.84 6.56
N VAL A 67 -8.17 16.16 7.13
CA VAL A 67 -8.91 15.24 7.99
C VAL A 67 -9.31 13.97 7.21
N TYR A 68 -9.94 14.12 6.06
CA TYR A 68 -10.44 12.98 5.29
C TYR A 68 -9.32 12.19 4.60
N THR A 69 -8.21 12.84 4.21
CA THR A 69 -7.03 12.10 3.70
C THR A 69 -6.33 11.30 4.80
N CYS A 70 -6.17 11.86 6.00
CA CYS A 70 -5.66 11.12 7.16
C CYS A 70 -6.58 9.97 7.55
N LEU A 71 -7.89 10.18 7.56
CA LEU A 71 -8.88 9.14 7.82
C LEU A 71 -8.79 8.00 6.79
N TRP A 72 -8.68 8.36 5.51
CA TRP A 72 -8.49 7.40 4.43
C TRP A 72 -7.20 6.60 4.57
N ALA A 73 -6.08 7.25 4.86
CA ALA A 73 -4.81 6.58 5.10
C ALA A 73 -4.91 5.61 6.30
N LEU A 74 -5.50 6.06 7.42
CA LEU A 74 -5.72 5.23 8.61
C LEU A 74 -6.54 3.99 8.30
N LEU A 75 -7.65 4.13 7.58
CA LEU A 75 -8.53 3.00 7.23
C LEU A 75 -7.87 2.06 6.22
N THR A 76 -7.13 2.59 5.25
CA THR A 76 -6.34 1.80 4.29
C THR A 76 -5.26 0.98 5.01
N PHE A 77 -4.51 1.59 5.94
CA PHE A 77 -3.51 0.86 6.72
C PHE A 77 -4.13 -0.10 7.73
N SER A 78 -5.27 0.22 8.33
CA SER A 78 -5.96 -0.68 9.25
C SER A 78 -6.48 -1.93 8.54
N THR A 79 -7.10 -1.77 7.37
CA THR A 79 -7.55 -2.90 6.54
C THR A 79 -6.38 -3.77 6.08
N TRP A 80 -5.27 -3.13 5.70
CA TRP A 80 -4.03 -3.85 5.39
C TRP A 80 -3.47 -4.61 6.59
N LEU A 81 -3.40 -3.99 7.77
CA LEU A 81 -2.83 -4.60 8.98
C LEU A 81 -3.66 -5.79 9.47
N ILE A 82 -4.99 -5.70 9.35
CA ILE A 82 -5.91 -6.76 9.78
C ILE A 82 -5.93 -7.92 8.78
N GLY A 83 -5.89 -7.65 7.47
CA GLY A 83 -6.11 -8.66 6.44
C GLY A 83 -4.86 -9.22 5.75
N TYR A 84 -3.77 -8.45 5.71
CA TYR A 84 -2.64 -8.72 4.80
C TYR A 84 -1.26 -8.58 5.43
N ALA A 85 -1.13 -8.01 6.63
CA ALA A 85 0.14 -7.91 7.32
C ALA A 85 0.59 -9.22 8.00
N GLN A 86 -0.02 -10.36 7.66
CA GLN A 86 0.33 -11.70 8.16
C GLN A 86 1.24 -12.40 7.15
#